data_AF-A0A955VUT6-F1
#
_entry.id   AF-A0A955VUT6-F1
#
_cell.length_a   1.000
_cell.length_b   1.000
_cell.length_c   1.000
_cell.angle_alpha   90.00
_cell.angle_beta   90.00
_cell.angle_gamma   90.00
#
_symmetry.space_group_name_H-M   'P 1'
#
loop_
_entity.id
_entity.type
_entity.pdbx_description
1 polymer ?
#
loop_
_entity_poly.entity_id
_entity_poly.type
_entity_poly.pdbx_seq_one_letter_code
_entity_poly.pdbx_strand_id
1 'polypeptide(L)'
;GYEAQAAIELEAVAERGLVNSRAVFGEFAFRKWPLTSARRNPINRTLVETWGTLLAEHPTTAVKARAVELRRRAREMMTSNVAFIDSISGGTGDVNKVTSRMTLVGDAIREYLG
;
A
#
# COMPACT_ATOMS: atom_id res chain seq x y z
N GLY A 1 24.80 -0.39 19.88
CA GLY A 1 24.18 0.71 20.65
C GLY A 1 22.73 0.85 20.22
N TYR A 2 21.92 1.59 20.98
CA TYR A 2 20.49 1.77 20.72
C TYR A 2 20.18 2.23 19.28
N GLU A 3 20.95 3.19 18.75
CA GLU A 3 20.77 3.71 17.38
C GLU A 3 20.96 2.64 16.30
N ALA A 4 21.96 1.76 16.45
CA ALA A 4 22.20 0.67 15.51
C ALA A 4 21.05 -0.35 15.53
N GLN A 5 20.48 -0.62 16.70
CA GLN A 5 19.34 -1.52 16.84
C GLN A 5 18.07 -0.92 16.20
N ALA A 6 17.80 0.37 16.44
CA ALA A 6 16.67 1.07 15.85
C ALA A 6 16.77 1.14 14.31
N ALA A 7 17.98 1.32 13.77
CA ALA A 7 18.20 1.29 12.32
C ALA A 7 17.88 -0.08 11.70
N ILE A 8 18.33 -1.16 12.33
CA ILE A 8 18.05 -2.54 11.90
C ILE A 8 16.54 -2.81 11.92
N GLU A 9 15.85 -2.39 12.97
CA GLU A 9 14.40 -2.56 13.07
C GLU A 9 13.65 -1.78 11.98
N LEU A 10 14.06 -0.54 11.73
CA LEU A 10 13.46 0.29 10.68
C LEU A 10 13.70 -0.30 9.28
N GLU A 11 14.90 -0.80 9.02
CA GLU A 11 15.24 -1.49 7.77
C GLU A 11 14.36 -2.73 7.58
N ALA A 12 14.23 -3.57 8.60
CA ALA A 12 13.40 -4.78 8.54
C ALA A 12 11.91 -4.47 8.32
N VAL A 13 11.40 -3.38 8.92
CA VAL A 13 10.02 -2.91 8.68
C VAL A 13 9.86 -2.41 7.25
N ALA A 14 10.78 -1.57 6.77
CA ALA A 14 10.74 -1.04 5.41
C ALA A 14 10.83 -2.16 4.37
N GLU A 15 11.76 -3.10 4.52
CA GLU A 15 11.92 -4.25 3.64
C GLU A 15 10.63 -5.09 3.58
N ARG A 16 10.03 -5.39 4.73
CA ARG A 16 8.78 -6.16 4.79
C ARG A 16 7.65 -5.45 4.05
N GLY A 17 7.52 -4.13 4.20
CA GLY A 17 6.55 -3.33 3.46
C GLY A 17 6.75 -3.41 1.94
N LEU A 18 8.00 -3.32 1.48
CA LEU A 18 8.36 -3.43 0.06
C LEU A 18 8.09 -4.84 -0.49
N VAL A 19 8.50 -5.88 0.23
CA VAL A 19 8.28 -7.28 -0.14
C VAL A 19 6.79 -7.62 -0.20
N ASN A 20 6.02 -7.21 0.81
CA ASN A 20 4.59 -7.45 0.87
C ASN A 20 3.87 -6.70 -0.26
N SER A 21 4.22 -5.44 -0.51
CA SER A 21 3.69 -4.69 -1.65
C SER A 21 4.02 -5.36 -2.99
N ARG A 22 5.23 -5.88 -3.16
CA ARG A 22 5.61 -6.65 -4.36
C ARG A 22 4.83 -7.95 -4.48
N ALA A 23 4.57 -8.65 -3.39
CA ALA A 23 3.77 -9.88 -3.38
C ALA A 23 2.32 -9.61 -3.82
N VAL A 24 1.72 -8.52 -3.31
CA VAL A 24 0.36 -8.12 -3.69
C VAL A 24 0.32 -7.63 -5.12
N PHE A 25 1.18 -6.70 -5.53
CA PHE A 25 1.00 -5.95 -6.78
C PHE A 25 1.91 -6.37 -7.94
N GLY A 26 2.93 -7.18 -7.70
CA GLY A 26 3.94 -7.53 -8.71
C GLY A 26 4.62 -6.28 -9.29
N GLU A 27 4.69 -6.20 -10.62
CA GLU A 27 5.29 -5.05 -11.34
C GLU A 27 4.54 -3.72 -11.18
N PHE A 28 3.31 -3.79 -10.69
CA PHE A 28 2.47 -2.64 -10.43
C PHE A 28 2.58 -2.11 -9.01
N ALA A 29 3.51 -2.65 -8.19
CA ALA A 29 3.77 -2.13 -6.85
C ALA A 29 4.00 -0.62 -6.88
N PHE A 30 3.25 0.08 -6.03
CA PHE A 30 3.27 1.53 -5.87
C PHE A 30 2.87 2.34 -7.10
N ARG A 31 2.13 1.75 -8.05
CA ARG A 31 1.64 2.41 -9.26
C ARG A 31 0.13 2.44 -9.23
N LYS A 32 -0.46 3.50 -9.80
CA LYS A 32 -1.91 3.52 -10.05
C LYS A 32 -2.23 2.40 -11.06
N TRP A 33 -3.15 1.52 -10.71
CA TRP A 33 -3.50 0.36 -11.53
C TRP A 33 -5.01 0.07 -11.48
N PRO A 34 -5.86 0.96 -12.03
CA PRO A 34 -7.29 0.72 -12.09
C PRO A 34 -7.59 -0.53 -12.95
N LEU A 35 -8.80 -1.09 -12.79
CA LEU A 35 -9.30 -2.22 -13.57
C LEU A 35 -9.31 -1.92 -15.07
N THR A 36 -9.55 -0.66 -15.43
CA THR A 36 -9.63 -0.17 -16.81
C THR A 36 -8.27 0.01 -17.50
N SER A 37 -7.15 -0.20 -16.79
CA SER A 37 -5.82 0.01 -17.34
C SER A 37 -4.90 -1.19 -17.17
N ALA A 38 -4.24 -1.55 -18.27
CA ALA A 38 -3.08 -2.45 -18.27
C ALA A 38 -1.75 -1.68 -18.28
N ARG A 39 -1.78 -0.33 -18.33
CA ARG A 39 -0.56 0.49 -18.44
C ARG A 39 0.21 0.50 -17.12
N ARG A 40 1.53 0.42 -17.21
CA ARG A 40 2.45 0.63 -16.10
C ARG A 40 2.65 2.13 -15.83
N ASN A 41 1.80 2.72 -15.00
CA ASN A 41 1.92 4.12 -14.58
C ASN A 41 3.22 4.38 -13.79
N PRO A 42 3.74 5.62 -13.72
CA PRO A 42 4.88 5.94 -12.86
C PRO A 42 4.67 5.54 -11.39
N ILE A 43 5.76 5.36 -10.65
CA ILE A 43 5.69 5.15 -9.19
C ILE A 43 5.03 6.38 -8.57
N ASN A 44 4.05 6.15 -7.71
CA ASN A 44 3.33 7.17 -6.99
C ASN A 44 3.79 7.18 -5.53
N ARG A 45 4.36 8.30 -5.08
CA ARG A 45 4.87 8.48 -3.72
C ARG A 45 3.84 8.16 -2.64
N THR A 46 2.59 8.60 -2.79
CA THR A 46 1.53 8.34 -1.80
C THR A 46 1.22 6.85 -1.68
N LEU A 47 1.33 6.08 -2.78
CA LEU A 47 1.15 4.64 -2.76
C LEU A 47 2.34 3.93 -2.10
N VAL A 48 3.57 4.43 -2.28
CA VAL A 48 4.76 3.93 -1.54
C VAL A 48 4.53 4.10 -0.04
N GLU A 49 4.18 5.31 0.39
CA GLU A 49 3.94 5.62 1.80
C GLU A 49 2.80 4.79 2.38
N THR A 50 1.68 4.66 1.67
CA THR A 50 0.48 4.00 2.21
C THR A 50 0.63 2.49 2.24
N TRP A 51 0.86 1.85 1.08
CA TRP A 51 0.96 0.39 1.02
C TRP A 51 2.22 -0.13 1.69
N GLY A 52 3.34 0.57 1.55
CA GLY A 52 4.60 0.20 2.18
C GLY A 52 4.48 0.19 3.70
N THR A 53 3.87 1.23 4.29
CA THR A 53 3.68 1.30 5.74
C THR A 53 2.68 0.26 6.23
N LEU A 54 1.46 0.26 5.68
CA LEU A 54 0.37 -0.57 6.23
C LEU A 54 0.61 -2.06 6.00
N LEU A 55 1.17 -2.47 4.85
CA LEU A 55 1.50 -3.89 4.65
C LEU A 55 2.71 -4.35 5.48
N ALA A 56 3.57 -3.44 5.97
CA ALA A 56 4.69 -3.80 6.83
C ALA A 56 4.23 -4.26 8.23
N GLU A 57 3.00 -3.96 8.62
CA GLU A 57 2.44 -4.37 9.92
C GLU A 57 2.04 -5.86 9.93
N HIS A 58 2.01 -6.52 8.77
CA HIS A 58 1.55 -7.91 8.63
C HIS A 58 2.67 -8.88 8.26
N PRO A 59 2.64 -10.14 8.75
CA PRO A 59 3.55 -11.18 8.31
C PRO A 59 3.46 -11.43 6.80
N THR A 60 4.60 -11.58 6.13
CA THR A 60 4.65 -11.81 4.68
C THR A 60 3.89 -13.04 4.22
N THR A 61 3.84 -14.09 5.04
CA THR A 61 3.06 -15.30 4.77
C THR A 61 1.55 -15.02 4.69
N ALA A 62 1.02 -14.22 5.63
CA ALA A 62 -0.39 -13.82 5.64
C ALA A 62 -0.74 -12.96 4.43
N VAL A 63 0.12 -11.96 4.11
CA VAL A 63 -0.07 -11.12 2.92
C VAL A 63 -0.06 -11.95 1.64
N LYS A 64 0.90 -12.87 1.49
CA LYS A 64 0.98 -13.76 0.31
C LYS A 64 -0.26 -14.62 0.14
N ALA A 65 -0.81 -15.15 1.24
CA ALA A 65 -2.01 -15.98 1.21
C ALA A 65 -3.27 -15.23 0.71
N ARG A 66 -3.30 -13.90 0.86
CA ARG A 66 -4.42 -13.02 0.44
C ARG A 66 -4.07 -12.06 -0.69
N ALA A 67 -2.94 -12.29 -1.37
CA ALA A 67 -2.39 -11.32 -2.32
C ALA A 67 -3.34 -11.05 -3.50
N VAL A 68 -4.11 -12.04 -3.93
CA VAL A 68 -5.04 -11.92 -5.06
C VAL A 68 -6.24 -11.06 -4.67
N GLU A 69 -6.83 -11.31 -3.49
CA GLU A 69 -7.97 -10.57 -2.97
C GLU A 69 -7.59 -9.10 -2.67
N LEU A 70 -6.47 -8.88 -1.99
CA LEU A 70 -5.94 -7.54 -1.72
C LEU A 70 -5.67 -6.77 -3.01
N ARG A 71 -5.05 -7.41 -4.01
CA ARG A 71 -4.82 -6.80 -5.32
C ARG A 71 -6.14 -6.40 -5.97
N ARG A 72 -7.11 -7.32 -6.02
CA ARG A 72 -8.42 -7.04 -6.63
C ARG A 72 -9.08 -5.84 -5.96
N ARG A 73 -9.17 -5.84 -4.62
CA ARG A 73 -9.76 -4.76 -3.83
C ARG A 73 -9.07 -3.42 -4.08
N ALA A 74 -7.75 -3.40 -4.08
CA ALA A 74 -6.98 -2.18 -4.36
C ALA A 74 -7.26 -1.63 -5.77
N ARG A 75 -7.33 -2.51 -6.79
CA ARG A 75 -7.65 -2.09 -8.17
C ARG A 75 -9.07 -1.55 -8.30
N GLU A 76 -10.04 -2.14 -7.60
CA GLU A 76 -11.41 -1.64 -7.51
C GLU A 76 -11.45 -0.24 -6.88
N MET A 77 -10.75 -0.04 -5.75
CA MET A 77 -10.64 1.27 -5.12
C MET A 77 -10.04 2.32 -6.07
N MET A 78 -9.01 1.97 -6.84
CA MET A 78 -8.42 2.86 -7.85
C MET A 78 -9.33 3.12 -9.07
N THR A 79 -10.46 2.42 -9.17
CA THR A 79 -11.40 2.49 -10.30
C THR A 79 -12.67 3.25 -9.93
N SER A 80 -13.26 2.97 -8.76
CA SER A 80 -14.60 3.45 -8.41
C SER A 80 -14.67 4.21 -7.08
N ASN A 81 -13.65 4.15 -6.22
CA ASN A 81 -13.67 4.90 -4.97
C ASN A 81 -13.11 6.31 -5.20
N VAL A 82 -14.00 7.28 -5.39
CA VAL A 82 -13.65 8.70 -5.64
C VAL A 82 -12.76 9.27 -4.55
N ALA A 83 -13.06 8.99 -3.27
CA ALA A 83 -12.26 9.48 -2.14
C ALA A 83 -10.84 8.90 -2.17
N PHE A 84 -10.71 7.60 -2.47
CA PHE A 84 -9.39 6.98 -2.62
C PHE A 84 -8.63 7.58 -3.81
N ILE A 85 -9.27 7.68 -4.98
CA ILE A 85 -8.66 8.23 -6.20
C ILE A 85 -8.14 9.65 -5.96
N ASP A 86 -8.93 10.51 -5.31
CA ASP A 86 -8.51 11.87 -4.95
C ASP A 86 -7.32 11.84 -3.98
N SER A 87 -7.40 11.01 -2.93
CA SER A 87 -6.36 10.92 -1.90
C SER A 87 -4.98 10.46 -2.42
N ILE A 88 -4.94 9.74 -3.56
CA ILE A 88 -3.70 9.27 -4.22
C ILE A 88 -3.30 10.12 -5.45
N SER A 89 -4.05 11.18 -5.73
CA SER A 89 -3.78 12.11 -6.85
C SER A 89 -3.07 13.39 -6.42
N GLY A 90 -3.13 13.74 -5.13
CA GLY A 90 -2.39 14.85 -4.55
C GLY A 90 -1.05 14.45 -3.90
N GLY A 91 -0.33 15.45 -3.41
CA GLY A 91 0.87 15.26 -2.58
C GLY A 91 0.54 14.97 -1.11
N THR A 92 1.56 14.97 -0.26
CA THR A 92 1.46 14.62 1.17
C THR A 92 1.13 15.80 2.09
N GLY A 93 0.97 17.01 1.53
CA GLY A 93 0.73 18.23 2.31
C GLY A 93 -0.70 18.41 2.82
N ASP A 94 -1.65 17.61 2.33
CA ASP A 94 -3.05 17.65 2.78
C ASP A 94 -3.30 16.50 3.77
N VAL A 95 -3.42 16.86 5.05
CA VAL A 95 -3.66 15.91 6.15
C VAL A 95 -4.95 15.12 5.94
N ASN A 96 -5.99 15.73 5.37
CA ASN A 96 -7.26 15.03 5.13
C ASN A 96 -7.08 13.93 4.08
N LYS A 97 -6.29 14.19 3.03
CA LYS A 97 -5.94 13.16 2.04
C LYS A 97 -5.04 12.08 2.60
N VAL A 98 -4.15 12.43 3.54
CA VAL A 98 -3.33 11.44 4.27
C VAL A 98 -4.19 10.53 5.10
N THR A 99 -5.05 11.09 5.95
CA THR A 99 -5.97 10.31 6.78
C THR A 99 -6.89 9.45 5.92
N SER A 100 -7.48 10.02 4.86
CA SER A 100 -8.39 9.30 3.96
C SER A 100 -7.75 8.05 3.34
N ARG A 101 -6.54 8.16 2.75
CA ARG A 101 -5.88 6.99 2.14
C ARG A 101 -5.44 5.95 3.17
N MET A 102 -4.96 6.38 4.33
CA MET A 102 -4.53 5.47 5.39
C MET A 102 -5.72 4.69 5.96
N THR A 103 -6.85 5.36 6.21
CA THR A 103 -8.09 4.71 6.67
C THR A 103 -8.61 3.74 5.61
N LEU A 104 -8.80 4.18 4.37
CA LEU A 104 -9.38 3.35 3.32
C LEU A 104 -8.54 2.11 3.00
N VAL A 105 -7.21 2.24 3.01
CA VAL A 105 -6.31 1.09 2.80
C VAL A 105 -6.24 0.21 4.04
N GLY A 106 -6.20 0.79 5.24
CA GLY A 106 -6.24 0.03 6.49
C GLY A 106 -7.50 -0.82 6.61
N ASP A 107 -8.67 -0.26 6.24
CA ASP A 107 -9.93 -0.99 6.17
C ASP A 107 -9.87 -2.15 5.17
N ALA A 108 -9.38 -1.90 3.97
CA ALA A 108 -9.22 -2.93 2.95
C ALA A 108 -8.26 -4.04 3.39
N ILE A 109 -7.19 -3.72 4.12
CA ILE A 109 -6.26 -4.72 4.64
C ILE A 109 -6.91 -5.52 5.78
N ARG A 110 -7.59 -4.87 6.73
CA ARG A 110 -8.30 -5.53 7.83
C ARG A 110 -9.39 -6.48 7.35
N GLU A 111 -10.05 -6.17 6.23
CA GLU A 111 -11.04 -7.06 5.59
C GLU A 111 -10.47 -8.46 5.25
N TYR A 112 -9.18 -8.56 4.94
CA TYR A 112 -8.54 -9.83 4.52
C TYR A 112 -7.50 -10.38 5.48
N LEU A 113 -6.87 -9.53 6.30
CA LEU A 113 -5.76 -9.88 7.20
C LEU A 113 -6.06 -9.65 8.69
N GLY A 114 -7.22 -9.08 9.02
CA GLY A 114 -7.68 -8.83 10.39
C GLY A 114 -8.31 -10.04 11.06
#